data_AF-A0A3C0CY51-F1
#
_entry.id   AF-A0A3C0CY51-F1
#
_cell.length_a   1.000
_cell.length_b   1.000
_cell.length_c   1.000
_cell.angle_alpha   90.00
_cell.angle_beta   90.00
_cell.angle_gamma   90.00
#
_symmetry.space_group_name_H-M   'P 1'
#
loop_
_entity.id
_entity.type
_entity.pdbx_description
1 polymer ?
#
loop_
_entity_poly.entity_id
_entity_poly.type
_entity_poly.pdbx_seq_one_letter_code
_entity_poly.pdbx_strand_id
1 'polypeptide(L)'
;MSVDKHNTDASQAGVETTARVVRDSANIYIGIECREPRMADIKDSITKRGGPVWNENDVEIFFDPLGSRKSYFQILSNSLGTIAEVKSNGIAS
;
A
#
# COMPACT_ATOMS: atom_id res chain seq x y z
N MET A 1 13.84 -27.61 4.32
CA MET A 1 12.96 -26.48 4.68
C MET A 1 13.63 -25.24 4.14
N SER A 2 13.09 -24.66 3.07
CA SER A 2 13.71 -23.50 2.41
C SER A 2 13.41 -22.26 3.23
N VAL A 3 14.44 -21.55 3.64
CA VAL A 3 14.29 -20.24 4.32
C VAL A 3 14.03 -19.23 3.21
N ASP A 4 12.86 -18.60 3.25
CA ASP A 4 12.54 -17.48 2.35
C ASP A 4 13.53 -16.34 2.59
N LYS A 5 14.20 -15.91 1.52
CA LYS A 5 15.10 -14.75 1.53
C LYS A 5 14.25 -13.49 1.67
N HIS A 6 13.92 -13.12 2.91
CA HIS A 6 13.49 -11.76 3.19
C HIS A 6 14.64 -10.80 2.89
N ASN A 7 14.33 -9.68 2.27
CA ASN A 7 15.25 -8.58 2.02
C ASN A 7 15.84 -8.08 3.36
N THR A 8 17.10 -8.40 3.66
CA THR A 8 17.76 -8.05 4.92
C THR A 8 18.54 -6.73 4.88
N ASP A 9 18.58 -6.04 3.74
CA ASP A 9 19.23 -4.73 3.61
C ASP A 9 18.31 -3.56 4.05
N ALA A 10 17.45 -3.81 5.03
CA ALA A 10 16.79 -2.75 5.76
C ALA A 10 17.79 -2.22 6.80
N SER A 11 18.57 -1.19 6.46
CA SER A 11 18.99 -0.25 7.52
C SER A 11 17.72 0.09 8.28
N GLN A 12 17.63 -0.31 9.55
CA GLN A 12 16.40 -0.30 10.32
C GLN A 12 15.68 1.04 10.11
N ALA A 13 14.56 1.01 9.39
CA ALA A 13 13.70 2.18 9.31
C ALA A 13 13.45 2.57 10.76
N GLY A 14 13.76 3.82 11.15
CA GLY A 14 13.63 4.28 12.53
C GLY A 14 12.19 4.29 13.05
N VAL A 15 11.26 3.81 12.23
CA VAL A 15 9.82 3.82 12.43
C VAL A 15 9.23 2.51 11.96
N GLU A 16 8.26 2.01 12.72
CA GLU A 16 7.62 0.72 12.48
C GLU A 16 6.41 0.87 11.55
N THR A 17 6.25 -0.09 10.64
CA THR A 17 5.03 -0.30 9.86
C THR A 17 4.51 -1.70 10.10
N THR A 18 3.25 -1.79 10.53
CA THR A 18 2.55 -3.07 10.74
C THR A 18 1.35 -3.17 9.81
N ALA A 19 1.18 -4.33 9.17
CA ALA A 19 -0.01 -4.63 8.38
C ALA A 19 -0.70 -5.89 8.92
N ARG A 20 -2.03 -5.90 8.91
CA ARG A 20 -2.87 -7.04 9.26
C ARG A 20 -3.92 -7.22 8.19
N VAL A 21 -4.17 -8.47 7.81
CA VAL A 21 -5.19 -8.84 6.83
C VAL A 21 -6.13 -9.86 7.45
N VAL A 22 -7.43 -9.57 7.38
CA VAL A 22 -8.50 -10.50 7.75
C VAL A 22 -9.52 -10.53 6.62
N ARG A 23 -10.37 -11.56 6.58
CA ARG A 23 -11.42 -11.66 5.55
C ARG A 23 -12.68 -12.30 6.11
N ASP A 24 -13.79 -12.04 5.45
CA ASP A 24 -15.00 -12.84 5.55
C ASP A 24 -15.31 -13.52 4.21
N SER A 25 -16.57 -13.91 3.98
CA SER A 25 -17.01 -14.55 2.74
C SER A 25 -17.12 -13.59 1.54
N ALA A 26 -17.21 -12.28 1.79
CA ALA A 26 -17.46 -11.25 0.78
C ALA A 26 -16.33 -10.22 0.67
N ASN A 27 -15.56 -10.00 1.74
CA ASN A 27 -14.63 -8.88 1.85
C ASN A 27 -13.25 -9.29 2.39
N ILE A 28 -12.24 -8.52 1.99
CA ILE A 28 -10.90 -8.52 2.58
C ILE A 28 -10.75 -7.19 3.32
N TYR A 29 -10.32 -7.25 4.57
CA TYR A 29 -10.03 -6.10 5.41
C TYR A 29 -8.53 -6.01 5.62
N ILE A 30 -7.99 -4.83 5.37
CA ILE A 30 -6.55 -4.55 5.48
C ILE A 30 -6.41 -3.40 6.46
N GLY A 31 -5.73 -3.65 7.58
CA GLY A 31 -5.32 -2.62 8.53
C GLY A 31 -3.83 -2.36 8.41
N ILE A 32 -3.44 -1.11 8.17
CA ILE A 32 -2.04 -0.68 8.08
C ILE A 32 -1.82 0.40 9.13
N GLU A 33 -0.78 0.22 9.93
CA GLU A 33 -0.35 1.16 10.96
C GLU A 33 1.09 1.59 10.63
N CYS A 34 1.27 2.86 10.27
CA CYS A 34 2.56 3.47 10.00
C CYS A 34 2.89 4.43 11.14
N ARG A 35 4.00 4.22 11.85
CA ARG A 35 4.51 5.18 12.83
C ARG A 35 5.22 6.32 12.09
N GLU A 36 4.82 7.55 12.35
CA GLU A 36 5.46 8.74 11.78
C GLU A 36 5.73 9.75 12.92
N PRO A 37 6.99 9.98 13.31
CA PRO A 37 7.33 10.86 14.44
C PRO A 37 7.06 12.35 14.14
N ARG A 38 6.94 12.73 12.87
CA ARG A 38 6.71 14.10 12.43
C ARG A 38 5.33 14.27 11.79
N MET A 39 4.29 13.70 12.41
CA MET A 39 2.90 13.87 11.94
C MET A 39 2.52 15.34 11.69
N ALA A 40 3.04 16.27 12.50
CA ALA A 40 2.78 17.70 12.36
C ALA A 40 3.40 18.34 11.10
N ASP A 41 4.40 17.69 10.49
CA ASP A 41 5.10 18.18 9.32
C ASP A 41 4.53 17.61 8.00
N ILE A 42 3.50 16.75 8.07
CA ILE A 42 2.82 16.21 6.90
C ILE A 42 2.14 17.35 6.13
N LYS A 43 2.36 17.39 4.81
CA LYS A 43 1.85 18.43 3.90
C LYS A 43 0.93 17.88 2.81
N ASP A 44 0.34 16.73 3.07
CA ASP A 44 -0.64 16.13 2.17
C ASP A 44 -1.79 17.13 1.92
N SER A 45 -2.24 17.18 0.68
CA SER A 45 -3.10 18.22 0.12
C SER A 45 -4.04 17.67 -0.95
N ILE A 46 -3.74 16.50 -1.51
CA ILE A 46 -4.59 15.84 -2.51
C ILE A 46 -5.83 15.31 -1.81
N THR A 47 -6.97 15.91 -2.12
CA THR A 47 -8.30 15.56 -1.57
C THR A 47 -9.23 14.94 -2.61
N LYS A 48 -8.84 14.99 -3.88
CA LYS A 48 -9.63 14.46 -4.99
C LYS A 48 -9.36 12.97 -5.17
N ARG A 49 -10.41 12.14 -5.08
CA ARG A 49 -10.34 10.70 -5.40
C ARG A 49 -9.83 10.49 -6.83
N GLY A 50 -8.89 9.55 -6.99
CA GLY A 50 -8.19 9.29 -8.25
C GLY A 50 -7.14 10.35 -8.62
N GLY A 51 -6.83 11.27 -7.69
CA GLY A 51 -5.71 12.20 -7.81
C GLY A 51 -4.35 11.50 -7.64
N PRO A 52 -3.25 12.22 -7.84
CA PRO A 52 -1.89 11.65 -7.83
C PRO A 52 -1.35 11.43 -6.40
N VAL A 53 -2.08 10.67 -5.58
CA VAL A 53 -1.77 10.47 -4.14
C VAL A 53 -0.42 9.80 -3.88
N TRP A 54 0.17 9.13 -4.88
CA TRP A 54 1.53 8.56 -4.85
C TRP A 54 2.65 9.61 -4.70
N ASN A 55 2.31 10.90 -4.79
CA ASN A 55 3.25 12.00 -4.52
C ASN A 55 3.19 12.50 -3.06
N GLU A 56 2.42 11.85 -2.19
CA GLU A 56 2.17 12.24 -0.80
C GLU A 56 2.56 11.14 0.18
N ASN A 57 2.30 11.34 1.47
CA ASN A 57 2.50 10.29 2.46
C ASN A 57 1.37 9.27 2.31
N ASP A 58 1.63 8.19 1.60
CA ASP A 58 0.61 7.20 1.27
C ASP A 58 0.97 5.77 1.66
N VAL A 59 -0.08 4.94 1.64
CA VAL A 59 0.01 3.49 1.71
C VAL A 59 -0.56 2.92 0.42
N GLU A 60 0.10 1.88 -0.09
CA GLU A 60 -0.29 1.26 -1.35
C GLU A 60 -0.52 -0.25 -1.18
N ILE A 61 -1.64 -0.72 -1.71
CA ILE A 61 -2.03 -2.13 -1.71
C ILE A 61 -2.05 -2.62 -3.15
N PHE A 62 -1.16 -3.56 -3.46
CA PHE A 62 -1.12 -4.28 -4.73
C PHE A 62 -1.81 -5.63 -4.58
N PHE A 63 -2.91 -5.82 -5.31
CA PHE A 63 -3.77 -7.00 -5.18
C PHE A 63 -3.99 -7.67 -6.53
N ASP A 64 -3.51 -8.91 -6.66
CA ASP A 64 -3.81 -9.80 -7.77
C ASP A 64 -4.78 -10.90 -7.30
N PRO A 65 -6.09 -10.74 -7.54
CA PRO A 65 -7.08 -11.73 -7.10
C PRO A 65 -6.97 -13.06 -7.86
N LEU A 66 -6.28 -13.09 -9.00
CA LEU A 66 -6.11 -14.31 -9.80
C LEU A 66 -4.80 -15.04 -9.50
N GLY A 67 -3.87 -14.41 -8.77
CA GLY A 67 -2.53 -14.95 -8.51
C GLY A 67 -1.69 -15.18 -9.76
N SER A 68 -2.08 -14.57 -10.89
CA SER A 68 -1.46 -14.72 -12.21
C SER A 68 -0.08 -14.06 -12.32
N ARG A 69 0.21 -13.08 -11.46
CA ARG A 69 1.34 -12.15 -11.51
C ARG A 69 1.43 -11.34 -12.81
N LYS A 70 0.33 -11.26 -13.58
CA LYS A 70 0.26 -10.53 -14.85
C LYS A 70 -0.56 -9.26 -14.78
N SER A 71 -1.49 -9.15 -13.84
CA SER A 71 -2.34 -7.98 -13.67
C SER A 71 -2.64 -7.80 -12.20
N TYR A 72 -2.80 -6.57 -11.77
CA TYR A 72 -3.15 -6.26 -10.40
C TYR A 72 -4.01 -5.00 -10.31
N PHE A 73 -4.73 -4.89 -9.21
CA PHE A 73 -5.31 -3.64 -8.75
C PHE A 73 -4.35 -3.00 -7.76
N GLN A 74 -4.14 -1.70 -7.89
CA GLN A 74 -3.44 -0.87 -6.92
C GLN A 74 -4.48 0.01 -6.24
N ILE A 75 -4.49 0.01 -4.91
CA ILE A 75 -5.33 0.89 -4.10
C ILE A 75 -4.37 1.71 -3.26
N LEU A 76 -4.46 3.03 -3.37
CA LEU A 76 -3.60 3.97 -2.68
C LEU A 76 -4.44 4.84 -1.75
N SER A 77 -3.90 5.20 -0.59
CA SER A 77 -4.49 6.19 0.30
C SER A 77 -3.42 7.06 0.92
N ASN A 78 -3.54 8.38 0.80
CA ASN A 78 -2.71 9.31 1.57
C ASN A 78 -3.17 9.42 3.03
N SER A 79 -2.46 10.20 3.84
CA SER A 79 -2.77 10.41 5.26
C SER A 79 -4.09 11.17 5.52
N LEU A 80 -4.64 11.86 4.51
CA LEU A 80 -5.95 12.51 4.56
C LEU A 80 -7.11 11.54 4.30
N GLY A 81 -6.83 10.29 3.93
CA GLY A 81 -7.83 9.30 3.55
C GLY A 81 -8.32 9.44 2.10
N THR A 82 -7.63 10.23 1.26
CA THR A 82 -7.94 10.34 -0.15
C THR A 82 -7.48 9.10 -0.89
N ILE A 83 -8.41 8.48 -1.63
CA ILE A 83 -8.16 7.20 -2.30
C ILE A 83 -7.83 7.43 -3.79
N ALA A 84 -6.92 6.63 -4.33
CA ALA A 84 -6.81 6.41 -5.78
C ALA A 84 -6.76 4.92 -6.09
N GLU A 85 -7.26 4.55 -7.27
CA GLU A 85 -7.27 3.17 -7.75
C GLU A 85 -6.72 3.08 -9.16
N VAL A 86 -5.82 2.11 -9.39
CA VAL A 86 -5.24 1.85 -10.71
C VAL A 86 -5.42 0.37 -11.05
N LYS A 87 -5.85 0.09 -12.28
CA LYS A 87 -5.82 -1.26 -12.84
C LYS A 87 -4.61 -1.39 -13.74
N SER A 88 -3.66 -2.23 -13.34
CA SER A 88 -2.54 -2.61 -14.18
C SER A 88 -2.89 -3.87 -14.96
N ASN A 89 -3.04 -3.72 -16.26
CA ASN A 89 -2.93 -4.84 -17.19
C ASN A 89 -1.44 -4.91 -17.49
N GLY A 90 -0.72 -5.91 -16.97
CA GLY A 90 0.74 -5.97 -17.04
C GLY A 90 1.26 -5.74 -18.45
N ILE A 91 2.52 -5.32 -18.54
CA ILE A 91 3.20 -4.96 -19.78
C ILE A 91 2.82 -5.98 -20.86
N ALA A 92 2.19 -5.51 -21.94
CA ALA A 92 1.98 -6.33 -23.12
C ALA A 92 3.37 -6.83 -23.55
N SER A 93 3.58 -8.13 -23.37
CA SER A 93 4.79 -8.83 -23.84
C SER A 93 4.98 -8.64 -25.33
#